data_AF-A0A1I7I3G7-F1
#
_entry.id   AF-A0A1I7I3G7-F1
#
_cell.length_a   1.000
_cell.length_b   1.000
_cell.length_c   1.000
_cell.angle_alpha   90.00
_cell.angle_beta   90.00
_cell.angle_gamma   90.00
#
_symmetry.space_group_name_H-M   'P 1'
#
loop_
_entity.id
_entity.type
_entity.pdbx_description
1 polymer ?
#
loop_
_entity_poly.entity_id
_entity_poly.type
_entity_poly.pdbx_seq_one_letter_code
_entity_poly.pdbx_strand_id
1 'polypeptide(L)'
;MHPQSRDHTSPADDQYEDLLGLWSDLESALSVVLARPLQVQEFSAKVQQIDRWLQDLVAHDIDAALYLMFQLATTSTVGYSASHALVCGTLCHILAQELHLPQRERDSLVRAALTMNIAMTALQDVLAEQRERPSTAQQEAIRNHPHESQALLTRLFIKDSLWLDVVGQHHAALPERVPLAQQPAKDRLTRILGTIDRYAAMISPRKSRAGRSATDSVRAIVGQEDALRDEVSYTLVRAVGLCPPGTFVRLDNGDIAVVLRRSEKANHPLVASIIDARGEPRHEPRLHQTAVSKPRVQSALARSAVTVELNHRTMVRLGLYAAQHSQELRSMVTVPGALH
;
A
#
# COMPACT_ATOMS: atom_id res chain seq x y z
N MET A 1 8.28 43.10 -28.20
CA MET A 1 7.89 41.70 -28.47
C MET A 1 8.59 40.81 -27.45
N HIS A 2 7.87 40.32 -26.45
CA HIS A 2 8.36 39.26 -25.58
C HIS A 2 8.35 37.94 -26.35
N PRO A 3 9.40 37.11 -26.28
CA PRO A 3 9.29 35.74 -26.72
C PRO A 3 8.51 34.97 -25.65
N GLN A 4 7.36 34.42 -26.05
CA GLN A 4 6.61 33.45 -25.26
C GLN A 4 7.52 32.25 -24.98
N SER A 5 7.75 31.97 -23.71
CA SER A 5 8.30 30.69 -23.24
C SER A 5 7.32 29.59 -23.63
N ARG A 6 7.67 28.82 -24.67
CA ARG A 6 7.01 27.54 -24.95
C ARG A 6 7.36 26.59 -23.82
N ASP A 7 6.36 26.25 -23.04
CA ASP A 7 6.41 25.19 -22.04
C ASP A 7 6.59 23.87 -22.81
N HIS A 8 7.82 23.38 -22.91
CA HIS A 8 8.11 22.07 -23.46
C HIS A 8 7.97 21.06 -22.32
N THR A 9 6.75 20.55 -22.11
CA THR A 9 6.56 19.31 -21.36
C THR A 9 7.34 18.20 -22.05
N SER A 10 8.21 17.53 -21.31
CA SER A 10 8.98 16.40 -21.83
C SER A 10 8.03 15.22 -22.10
N PRO A 11 8.26 14.32 -23.06
CA PRO A 11 7.44 13.12 -23.24
C PRO A 11 7.37 12.23 -21.98
N ALA A 12 8.38 12.33 -21.10
CA ALA A 12 8.35 11.72 -19.78
C ALA A 12 7.34 12.41 -18.85
N ASP A 13 7.12 13.73 -18.97
CA ASP A 13 6.20 14.50 -18.15
C ASP A 13 4.73 14.08 -18.35
N ASP A 14 4.34 13.73 -19.57
CA ASP A 14 2.98 13.31 -19.93
C ASP A 14 2.69 11.86 -19.45
N GLN A 15 3.67 10.95 -19.54
CA GLN A 15 3.52 9.56 -19.08
C GLN A 15 3.28 9.42 -17.56
N TYR A 16 3.68 10.41 -16.74
CA TYR A 16 3.54 10.32 -15.28
C TYR A 16 2.37 11.11 -14.71
N GLU A 17 1.91 12.16 -15.40
CA GLU A 17 0.54 12.68 -15.15
C GLU A 17 -0.48 11.56 -15.37
N ASP A 18 -0.27 10.76 -16.42
CA ASP A 18 -1.05 9.56 -16.67
C ASP A 18 -0.96 8.57 -15.50
N LEU A 19 0.25 8.25 -14.99
CA LEU A 19 0.39 7.29 -13.87
C LEU A 19 -0.40 7.66 -12.60
N LEU A 20 -0.38 8.93 -12.18
CA LEU A 20 -1.17 9.39 -11.02
C LEU A 20 -2.67 9.30 -11.29
N GLY A 21 -3.11 9.71 -12.49
CA GLY A 21 -4.48 9.58 -12.94
C GLY A 21 -4.94 8.12 -12.93
N LEU A 22 -4.13 7.22 -13.49
CA LEU A 22 -4.41 5.79 -13.56
C LEU A 22 -4.57 5.15 -12.17
N TRP A 23 -3.77 5.54 -11.18
CA TRP A 23 -3.95 5.07 -9.80
C TRP A 23 -5.25 5.57 -9.17
N SER A 24 -5.60 6.84 -9.38
CA SER A 24 -6.87 7.40 -8.92
C SER A 24 -8.07 6.74 -9.61
N ASP A 25 -7.96 6.46 -10.91
CA ASP A 25 -9.02 5.81 -11.67
C ASP A 25 -9.18 4.34 -11.26
N LEU A 26 -8.07 3.65 -10.95
CA LEU A 26 -8.10 2.28 -10.40
C LEU A 26 -8.82 2.24 -9.04
N GLU A 27 -8.51 3.18 -8.14
CA GLU A 27 -9.18 3.28 -6.84
C GLU A 27 -10.68 3.60 -7.00
N SER A 28 -11.01 4.53 -7.89
CA SER A 28 -12.40 4.89 -8.21
C SER A 28 -13.17 3.71 -8.80
N ALA A 29 -12.56 2.95 -9.71
CA ALA A 29 -13.14 1.74 -10.29
C ALA A 29 -13.40 0.68 -9.22
N LEU A 30 -12.46 0.46 -8.30
CA LEU A 30 -12.63 -0.44 -7.17
C LEU A 30 -13.75 0.02 -6.23
N SER A 31 -13.81 1.32 -5.91
CA SER A 31 -14.85 1.93 -5.09
C SER A 31 -16.24 1.66 -5.66
N VAL A 32 -16.44 1.86 -6.97
CA VAL A 32 -17.71 1.57 -7.65
C VAL A 32 -18.09 0.09 -7.54
N VAL A 33 -17.12 -0.81 -7.73
CA VAL A 33 -17.34 -2.26 -7.67
C VAL A 33 -17.73 -2.70 -6.25
N LEU A 34 -17.10 -2.14 -5.22
CA LEU A 34 -17.32 -2.51 -3.82
C LEU A 34 -18.55 -1.85 -3.18
N ALA A 35 -18.96 -0.66 -3.64
CA ALA A 35 -20.06 0.09 -3.05
C ALA A 35 -21.44 -0.56 -3.31
N ARG A 36 -21.63 -1.17 -4.50
CA ARG A 36 -22.91 -1.78 -4.90
C ARG A 36 -22.70 -3.08 -5.67
N PRO A 37 -22.08 -4.10 -5.07
CA PRO A 37 -21.59 -5.27 -5.80
C PRO A 37 -22.70 -6.08 -6.48
N LEU A 38 -23.91 -6.12 -5.90
CA LEU A 38 -25.07 -6.80 -6.50
C LEU A 38 -25.62 -6.12 -7.77
N GLN A 39 -25.27 -4.85 -8.01
CA GLN A 39 -25.66 -4.11 -9.22
C GLN A 39 -24.59 -4.19 -10.33
N VAL A 40 -23.44 -4.79 -10.03
CA VAL A 40 -22.31 -4.89 -10.95
C VAL A 40 -22.49 -6.12 -11.83
N GLN A 41 -22.73 -5.89 -13.13
CA GLN A 41 -22.71 -6.96 -14.13
C GLN A 41 -21.30 -7.53 -14.26
N GLU A 42 -21.20 -8.85 -14.43
CA GLU A 42 -19.92 -9.57 -14.58
C GLU A 42 -18.91 -9.22 -13.47
N PHE A 43 -19.38 -9.20 -12.21
CA PHE A 43 -18.58 -8.82 -11.03
C PHE A 43 -17.19 -9.48 -11.01
N SER A 44 -17.12 -10.80 -11.24
CA SER A 44 -15.85 -11.53 -11.28
C SER A 44 -14.88 -10.99 -12.32
N ALA A 45 -15.37 -10.71 -13.54
CA ALA A 45 -14.54 -10.20 -14.62
C ALA A 45 -14.01 -8.79 -14.32
N LYS A 46 -14.82 -7.94 -13.68
CA LYS A 46 -14.39 -6.60 -13.26
C LYS A 46 -13.32 -6.63 -12.17
N VAL A 47 -13.44 -7.51 -11.17
CA VAL A 47 -12.38 -7.70 -10.17
C VAL A 47 -11.08 -8.20 -10.82
N GLN A 48 -11.18 -9.11 -11.80
CA GLN A 48 -10.00 -9.57 -12.57
C GLN A 48 -9.38 -8.46 -13.43
N GLN A 49 -10.18 -7.54 -13.97
CA GLN A 49 -9.68 -6.37 -14.71
C GLN A 49 -8.94 -5.41 -13.78
N ILE A 50 -9.49 -5.12 -12.60
CA ILE A 50 -8.84 -4.30 -11.56
C ILE A 50 -7.52 -4.95 -11.12
N ASP A 51 -7.51 -6.26 -10.87
CA ASP A 51 -6.30 -7.02 -10.54
C ASP A 51 -5.23 -6.90 -11.64
N ARG A 52 -5.59 -7.05 -12.93
CA ARG A 52 -4.64 -6.85 -14.04
C ARG A 52 -4.12 -5.42 -14.12
N TRP A 53 -4.99 -4.44 -13.99
CA TRP A 53 -4.58 -3.04 -14.01
C TRP A 53 -3.62 -2.70 -12.87
N LEU A 54 -3.89 -3.21 -11.66
CA LEU A 54 -2.98 -3.08 -10.52
C LEU A 54 -1.59 -3.67 -10.84
N GLN A 55 -1.53 -4.85 -11.46
CA GLN A 55 -0.26 -5.46 -11.85
C GLN A 55 0.53 -4.58 -12.82
N ASP A 56 -0.15 -4.05 -13.84
CA ASP A 56 0.49 -3.21 -14.85
C ASP A 56 1.09 -1.93 -14.22
N LEU A 57 0.34 -1.31 -13.29
CA LEU A 57 0.83 -0.12 -12.57
C LEU A 57 1.98 -0.43 -11.62
N VAL A 58 1.94 -1.55 -10.90
CA VAL A 58 3.03 -1.97 -10.00
C VAL A 58 4.28 -2.36 -10.80
N ALA A 59 4.12 -3.04 -11.93
CA ALA A 59 5.21 -3.43 -12.81
C ALA A 59 5.90 -2.22 -13.45
N HIS A 60 5.15 -1.14 -13.70
CA HIS A 60 5.71 0.11 -14.23
C HIS A 60 6.67 0.77 -13.24
N ASP A 61 6.25 0.98 -11.99
CA ASP A 61 7.14 1.46 -10.92
C ASP A 61 6.57 1.12 -9.52
N ILE A 62 7.15 0.08 -8.91
CA ILE A 62 6.78 -0.38 -7.58
C ILE A 62 7.00 0.67 -6.47
N ASP A 63 8.00 1.54 -6.58
CA ASP A 63 8.22 2.58 -5.54
C ASP A 63 7.21 3.71 -5.67
N ALA A 64 6.83 4.08 -6.91
CA ALA A 64 5.74 5.02 -7.14
C ALA A 64 4.40 4.44 -6.66
N ALA A 65 4.14 3.16 -6.94
CA ALA A 65 2.98 2.43 -6.44
C ALA A 65 2.92 2.47 -4.90
N LEU A 66 4.01 2.11 -4.22
CA LEU A 66 4.09 2.19 -2.77
C LEU A 66 3.87 3.63 -2.29
N TYR A 67 4.51 4.62 -2.90
CA TYR A 67 4.35 6.03 -2.53
C TYR A 67 2.88 6.44 -2.54
N LEU A 68 2.18 6.15 -3.64
CA LEU A 68 0.79 6.54 -3.82
C LEU A 68 -0.14 5.78 -2.88
N MET A 69 0.07 4.48 -2.69
CA MET A 69 -0.73 3.68 -1.77
C MET A 69 -0.57 4.14 -0.32
N PHE A 70 0.64 4.41 0.14
CA PHE A 70 0.85 4.91 1.50
C PHE A 70 0.34 6.34 1.68
N GLN A 71 0.48 7.22 0.69
CA GLN A 71 -0.10 8.55 0.76
C GLN A 71 -1.63 8.49 0.78
N LEU A 72 -2.27 7.73 -0.11
CA LEU A 72 -3.71 7.49 -0.10
C LEU A 72 -4.17 6.94 1.26
N ALA A 73 -3.51 5.89 1.73
CA ALA A 73 -3.81 5.24 3.00
C ALA A 73 -3.68 6.17 4.22
N THR A 74 -2.82 7.19 4.16
CA THR A 74 -2.48 8.02 5.33
C THR A 74 -3.13 9.39 5.35
N THR A 75 -3.72 9.85 4.24
CA THR A 75 -4.20 11.23 4.07
C THR A 75 -5.71 11.41 4.17
N SER A 76 -6.51 10.39 3.84
CA SER A 76 -7.97 10.50 3.82
C SER A 76 -8.65 9.43 4.66
N THR A 77 -9.75 9.81 5.32
CA THR A 77 -10.73 8.87 5.89
C THR A 77 -11.93 8.65 4.97
N VAL A 78 -12.08 9.47 3.92
CA VAL A 78 -13.15 9.36 2.91
C VAL A 78 -12.74 8.30 1.90
N GLY A 79 -13.66 7.39 1.56
CA GLY A 79 -13.35 6.25 0.69
C GLY A 79 -12.40 5.24 1.33
N TYR A 80 -12.42 5.15 2.67
CA TYR A 80 -11.51 4.28 3.43
C TYR A 80 -11.60 2.82 2.97
N SER A 81 -12.80 2.32 2.69
CA SER A 81 -13.01 0.93 2.28
C SER A 81 -12.28 0.58 0.98
N ALA A 82 -12.40 1.43 -0.05
CA ALA A 82 -11.75 1.25 -1.35
C ALA A 82 -10.23 1.40 -1.25
N SER A 83 -9.75 2.46 -0.59
CA SER A 83 -8.32 2.69 -0.38
C SER A 83 -7.66 1.57 0.44
N HIS A 84 -8.31 1.09 1.51
CA HIS A 84 -7.82 -0.04 2.31
C HIS A 84 -7.75 -1.33 1.48
N ALA A 85 -8.79 -1.64 0.69
CA ALA A 85 -8.80 -2.79 -0.21
C ALA A 85 -7.67 -2.71 -1.24
N LEU A 86 -7.44 -1.53 -1.84
CA LEU A 86 -6.40 -1.31 -2.84
C LEU A 86 -4.99 -1.45 -2.23
N VAL A 87 -4.77 -0.90 -1.04
CA VAL A 87 -3.51 -1.05 -0.29
C VAL A 87 -3.24 -2.52 0.01
N CYS A 88 -4.24 -3.25 0.53
CA CYS A 88 -4.10 -4.67 0.79
C CYS A 88 -3.80 -5.46 -0.48
N GLY A 89 -4.54 -5.21 -1.57
CA GLY A 89 -4.30 -5.85 -2.87
C GLY A 89 -2.89 -5.60 -3.42
N THR A 90 -2.41 -4.36 -3.33
CA THR A 90 -1.07 -3.98 -3.79
C THR A 90 0.02 -4.65 -2.96
N LEU A 91 -0.09 -4.63 -1.63
CA LEU A 91 0.86 -5.30 -0.75
C LEU A 91 0.84 -6.82 -0.94
N CYS A 92 -0.34 -7.42 -1.13
CA CYS A 92 -0.47 -8.84 -1.44
C CYS A 92 0.22 -9.21 -2.75
N HIS A 93 0.07 -8.38 -3.79
CA HIS A 93 0.72 -8.60 -5.08
C HIS A 93 2.24 -8.57 -4.96
N ILE A 94 2.78 -7.56 -4.28
CA ILE A 94 4.23 -7.41 -4.03
C ILE A 94 4.76 -8.59 -3.22
N LEU A 95 4.09 -8.97 -2.13
CA LEU A 95 4.54 -10.08 -1.27
C LEU A 95 4.46 -11.43 -1.97
N ALA A 96 3.47 -11.62 -2.85
CA ALA A 96 3.36 -12.86 -3.62
C ALA A 96 4.56 -13.06 -4.55
N GLN A 97 5.11 -11.99 -5.11
CA GLN A 97 6.34 -12.05 -5.92
C GLN A 97 7.56 -12.40 -5.06
N GLU A 98 7.72 -11.72 -3.92
CA GLU A 98 8.82 -11.98 -2.97
C GLU A 98 8.81 -13.39 -2.37
N LEU A 99 7.62 -13.95 -2.16
CA LEU A 99 7.43 -15.32 -1.68
C LEU A 99 7.42 -16.35 -2.81
N HIS A 100 7.59 -15.92 -4.08
CA HIS A 100 7.56 -16.77 -5.27
C HIS A 100 6.29 -17.65 -5.34
N LEU A 101 5.14 -17.07 -4.99
CA LEU A 101 3.87 -17.80 -5.03
C LEU A 101 3.50 -18.19 -6.47
N PRO A 102 2.92 -19.39 -6.69
CA PRO A 102 2.36 -19.74 -7.98
C PRO A 102 1.32 -18.73 -8.45
N GLN A 103 1.24 -18.47 -9.76
CA GLN A 103 0.32 -17.47 -10.32
C GLN A 103 -1.13 -17.64 -9.84
N ARG A 104 -1.63 -18.89 -9.75
CA ARG A 104 -2.98 -19.16 -9.25
C ARG A 104 -3.17 -18.71 -7.79
N GLU A 105 -2.19 -18.97 -6.93
CA GLU A 105 -2.26 -18.55 -5.52
C GLU A 105 -2.22 -17.03 -5.41
N ARG A 106 -1.35 -16.38 -6.21
CA ARG A 106 -1.28 -14.92 -6.25
C ARG A 106 -2.62 -14.31 -6.68
N ASP A 107 -3.21 -14.83 -7.74
CA ASP A 107 -4.50 -14.35 -8.26
C ASP A 107 -5.60 -14.46 -7.19
N SER A 108 -5.71 -15.61 -6.52
CA SER A 108 -6.68 -15.79 -5.44
C SER A 108 -6.39 -14.86 -4.26
N LEU A 109 -5.12 -14.68 -3.87
CA LEU A 109 -4.72 -13.79 -2.77
C LEU A 109 -5.08 -12.33 -3.03
N VAL A 110 -4.72 -11.79 -4.20
CA VAL A 110 -4.97 -10.38 -4.54
C VAL A 110 -6.46 -10.13 -4.65
N ARG A 111 -7.22 -11.02 -5.31
CA ARG A 111 -8.67 -10.85 -5.44
C ARG A 111 -9.38 -11.02 -4.09
N ALA A 112 -8.89 -11.89 -3.22
CA ALA A 112 -9.34 -11.95 -1.83
C ALA A 112 -9.08 -10.63 -1.11
N ALA A 113 -7.88 -10.06 -1.19
CA ALA A 113 -7.54 -8.79 -0.56
C ALA A 113 -8.42 -7.63 -1.02
N LEU A 114 -8.72 -7.55 -2.33
CA LEU A 114 -9.58 -6.53 -2.92
C LEU A 114 -11.05 -6.65 -2.48
N THR A 115 -11.49 -7.82 -1.99
CA THR A 115 -12.91 -8.10 -1.74
C THR A 115 -13.22 -8.63 -0.33
N MET A 116 -12.23 -8.82 0.54
CA MET A 116 -12.41 -9.46 1.85
C MET A 116 -13.39 -8.74 2.77
N ASN A 117 -13.53 -7.42 2.60
CA ASN A 117 -14.38 -6.56 3.40
C ASN A 117 -15.72 -6.22 2.72
N ILE A 118 -16.05 -6.85 1.58
CA ILE A 118 -17.16 -6.42 0.72
C ILE A 118 -18.53 -6.40 1.39
N ALA A 119 -18.77 -7.27 2.38
CA ALA A 119 -20.03 -7.26 3.15
C ALA A 119 -20.11 -6.13 4.19
N MET A 120 -18.98 -5.52 4.53
CA MET A 120 -18.91 -4.41 5.48
C MET A 120 -18.42 -3.09 4.87
N THR A 121 -18.28 -2.95 3.55
CA THR A 121 -17.77 -1.75 2.85
C THR A 121 -18.36 -0.45 3.43
N ALA A 122 -19.69 -0.33 3.43
CA ALA A 122 -20.36 0.88 3.92
C ALA A 122 -20.16 1.11 5.43
N LEU A 123 -20.14 0.04 6.24
CA LEU A 123 -19.86 0.15 7.66
C LEU A 123 -18.40 0.56 7.91
N GLN A 124 -17.47 0.08 7.08
CA GLN A 124 -16.05 0.40 7.18
C GLN A 124 -15.80 1.90 6.97
N ASP A 125 -16.49 2.52 6.01
CA ASP A 125 -16.43 3.97 5.77
C ASP A 125 -17.04 4.76 6.94
N VAL A 126 -18.18 4.33 7.49
CA VAL A 126 -18.76 4.93 8.70
C VAL A 126 -17.78 4.86 9.87
N LEU A 127 -17.14 3.71 10.09
CA LEU A 127 -16.19 3.49 11.19
C LEU A 127 -14.90 4.29 11.02
N ALA A 128 -14.47 4.57 9.78
CA ALA A 128 -13.32 5.42 9.51
C ALA A 128 -13.57 6.87 9.96
N GLU A 129 -14.82 7.33 9.87
CA GLU A 129 -15.26 8.65 10.30
C GLU A 129 -15.76 8.70 11.76
N GLN A 130 -15.94 7.56 12.41
CA GLN A 130 -16.44 7.52 13.79
C GLN A 130 -15.37 7.91 14.81
N ARG A 131 -15.75 8.73 15.80
CA ARG A 131 -14.87 9.12 16.92
C ARG A 131 -15.01 8.18 18.12
N GLU A 132 -16.22 7.69 18.33
CA GLU A 132 -16.58 6.77 19.40
C GLU A 132 -16.10 5.35 19.10
N ARG A 133 -15.94 4.54 20.15
CA ARG A 133 -15.68 3.11 19.97
C ARG A 133 -16.86 2.43 19.25
N PRO A 134 -16.61 1.39 18.44
CA PRO A 134 -17.68 0.65 17.78
C PRO A 134 -18.70 0.13 18.79
N SER A 135 -20.00 0.31 18.52
CA SER A 135 -21.09 -0.24 19.31
C SER A 135 -21.09 -1.77 19.27
N THR A 136 -21.82 -2.43 20.17
CA THR A 136 -21.94 -3.90 20.18
C THR A 136 -22.41 -4.46 18.84
N ALA A 137 -23.36 -3.80 18.18
CA ALA A 137 -23.84 -4.21 16.86
C ALA A 137 -22.77 -4.04 15.77
N GLN A 138 -22.00 -2.95 15.80
CA GLN A 138 -20.88 -2.74 14.87
C GLN A 138 -19.76 -3.75 15.11
N GLN A 139 -19.44 -4.07 16.37
CA GLN A 139 -18.46 -5.10 16.70
C GLN A 139 -18.88 -6.47 16.18
N GLU A 140 -20.16 -6.81 16.30
CA GLU A 140 -20.69 -8.06 15.75
C GLU A 140 -20.62 -8.10 14.22
N ALA A 141 -20.96 -7.00 13.54
CA ALA A 141 -20.79 -6.88 12.10
C ALA A 141 -19.32 -7.03 11.68
N ILE A 142 -18.38 -6.40 12.40
CA ILE A 142 -16.93 -6.56 12.16
C ILE A 142 -16.49 -8.01 12.39
N ARG A 143 -17.02 -8.71 13.39
CA ARG A 143 -16.67 -10.12 13.64
C ARG A 143 -17.16 -11.05 12.52
N ASN A 144 -18.37 -10.81 12.03
CA ASN A 144 -19.04 -11.69 11.07
C ASN A 144 -18.71 -11.37 9.60
N HIS A 145 -18.14 -10.19 9.33
CA HIS A 145 -17.89 -9.76 7.96
C HIS A 145 -17.06 -10.72 7.08
N PRO A 146 -16.10 -11.54 7.59
CA PRO A 146 -15.38 -12.47 6.72
C PRO A 146 -16.32 -13.51 6.11
N HIS A 147 -17.19 -14.10 6.94
CA HIS A 147 -18.18 -15.09 6.50
C HIS A 147 -19.27 -14.45 5.63
N GLU A 148 -19.76 -13.26 5.99
CA GLU A 148 -20.74 -12.53 5.19
C GLU A 148 -20.15 -12.13 3.81
N SER A 149 -18.87 -11.75 3.77
CA SER A 149 -18.17 -11.43 2.52
C SER A 149 -18.00 -12.66 1.63
N GLN A 150 -17.62 -13.81 2.21
CA GLN A 150 -17.56 -15.08 1.50
C GLN A 150 -18.93 -15.48 0.93
N ALA A 151 -20.00 -15.36 1.73
CA ALA A 151 -21.36 -15.68 1.30
C ALA A 151 -21.83 -14.73 0.17
N LEU A 152 -21.54 -13.43 0.28
CA LEU A 152 -21.84 -12.43 -0.74
C LEU A 152 -21.10 -12.72 -2.05
N LEU A 153 -19.79 -13.02 -2.00
CA LEU A 153 -19.01 -13.38 -3.20
C LEU A 153 -19.51 -14.68 -3.85
N THR A 154 -19.96 -15.64 -3.05
CA THR A 154 -20.61 -16.87 -3.56
C THR A 154 -21.89 -16.53 -4.32
N ARG A 155 -22.73 -15.61 -3.79
CA ARG A 155 -23.94 -15.12 -4.48
C ARG A 155 -23.63 -14.33 -5.74
N LEU A 156 -22.44 -13.72 -5.82
CA LEU A 156 -21.91 -13.05 -7.01
C LEU A 156 -21.22 -14.02 -7.98
N PHE A 157 -21.45 -15.33 -7.81
CA PHE A 157 -20.97 -16.40 -8.68
C PHE A 157 -19.44 -16.53 -8.76
N ILE A 158 -18.70 -16.08 -7.73
CA ILE A 158 -17.29 -16.42 -7.62
C ILE A 158 -17.15 -17.93 -7.41
N LYS A 159 -16.36 -18.59 -8.28
CA LYS A 159 -16.16 -20.05 -8.28
C LYS A 159 -14.78 -20.48 -7.77
N ASP A 160 -13.88 -19.54 -7.55
CA ASP A 160 -12.55 -19.83 -7.02
C ASP A 160 -12.65 -20.12 -5.51
N SER A 161 -12.57 -21.40 -5.15
CA SER A 161 -12.68 -21.84 -3.76
C SER A 161 -11.54 -21.30 -2.89
N LEU A 162 -10.34 -21.11 -3.43
CA LEU A 162 -9.21 -20.61 -2.67
C LEU A 162 -9.41 -19.13 -2.33
N TRP A 163 -9.89 -18.33 -3.29
CA TRP A 163 -10.29 -16.94 -3.04
C TRP A 163 -11.38 -16.88 -1.95
N LEU A 164 -12.47 -17.62 -2.11
CA LEU A 164 -13.58 -17.62 -1.14
C LEU A 164 -13.12 -18.04 0.26
N ASP A 165 -12.30 -19.08 0.36
CA ASP A 165 -11.76 -19.58 1.62
C ASP A 165 -10.90 -18.54 2.33
N VAL A 166 -10.00 -17.87 1.60
CA VAL A 166 -9.13 -16.83 2.15
C VAL A 166 -9.96 -15.64 2.64
N VAL A 167 -11.00 -15.23 1.90
CA VAL A 167 -11.94 -14.18 2.34
C VAL A 167 -12.65 -14.59 3.64
N GLY A 168 -13.19 -15.81 3.71
CA GLY A 168 -13.89 -16.30 4.90
C GLY A 168 -13.00 -16.43 6.14
N GLN A 169 -11.67 -16.53 5.95
CA GLN A 169 -10.74 -16.88 7.01
C GLN A 169 -9.68 -15.82 7.30
N HIS A 170 -9.66 -14.67 6.64
CA HIS A 170 -8.56 -13.69 6.81
C HIS A 170 -8.37 -13.16 8.24
N HIS A 171 -9.34 -13.35 9.13
CA HIS A 171 -9.25 -13.08 10.58
C HIS A 171 -8.78 -14.28 11.43
N ALA A 172 -8.64 -15.48 10.86
CA ALA A 172 -8.32 -16.69 11.59
C ALA A 172 -6.88 -16.64 12.14
N ALA A 173 -6.73 -17.06 13.40
CA ALA A 173 -5.42 -17.26 14.01
C ALA A 173 -4.86 -18.62 13.59
N LEU A 174 -3.92 -18.61 12.65
CA LEU A 174 -3.28 -19.83 12.15
C LEU A 174 -1.93 -20.07 12.86
N PRO A 175 -1.50 -21.33 13.03
CA PRO A 175 -0.20 -21.63 13.64
C PRO A 175 0.98 -21.05 12.84
N GLU A 176 1.74 -20.15 13.46
CA GLU A 176 2.87 -19.47 12.83
C GLU A 176 4.15 -20.31 12.76
N ARG A 177 4.20 -21.44 13.47
CA ARG A 177 5.38 -22.31 13.60
C ARG A 177 5.68 -23.16 12.37
N VAL A 178 4.72 -23.29 11.45
CA VAL A 178 4.92 -24.02 10.20
C VAL A 178 5.41 -23.04 9.13
N PRO A 179 6.56 -23.28 8.47
CA PRO A 179 7.04 -22.45 7.37
C PRO A 179 5.96 -22.28 6.30
N LEU A 180 5.82 -21.08 5.72
CA LEU A 180 4.75 -20.77 4.77
C LEU A 180 4.71 -21.77 3.60
N ALA A 181 5.88 -22.12 3.05
CA ALA A 181 6.01 -23.05 1.94
C ALA A 181 5.50 -24.47 2.25
N GLN A 182 5.42 -24.85 3.53
CA GLN A 182 4.92 -26.16 3.98
C GLN A 182 3.42 -26.13 4.33
N GLN A 183 2.81 -24.94 4.39
CA GLN A 183 1.39 -24.80 4.66
C GLN A 183 0.55 -25.10 3.40
N PRO A 184 -0.65 -25.68 3.56
CA PRO A 184 -1.66 -25.69 2.49
C PRO A 184 -1.86 -24.28 1.95
N ALA A 185 -2.11 -24.15 0.64
CA ALA A 185 -2.25 -22.84 -0.02
C ALA A 185 -3.24 -21.92 0.71
N LYS A 186 -4.39 -22.46 1.14
CA LYS A 186 -5.40 -21.76 1.93
C LYS A 186 -4.82 -21.11 3.18
N ASP A 187 -4.17 -21.89 4.04
CA ASP A 187 -3.62 -21.42 5.31
C ASP A 187 -2.50 -20.40 5.09
N ARG A 188 -1.64 -20.68 4.11
CA ARG A 188 -0.55 -19.78 3.68
C ARG A 188 -1.09 -18.41 3.28
N LEU A 189 -2.08 -18.38 2.37
CA LEU A 189 -2.68 -17.16 1.88
C LEU A 189 -3.48 -16.42 2.94
N THR A 190 -4.20 -17.13 3.81
CA THR A 190 -4.88 -16.56 4.97
C THR A 190 -3.91 -15.86 5.92
N ARG A 191 -2.77 -16.49 6.22
CA ARG A 191 -1.73 -15.88 7.07
C ARG A 191 -1.12 -14.63 6.41
N ILE A 192 -0.87 -14.68 5.10
CA ILE A 192 -0.36 -13.52 4.35
C ILE A 192 -1.37 -12.36 4.40
N LEU A 193 -2.62 -12.63 4.02
CA LEU A 193 -3.67 -11.60 3.97
C LEU A 193 -3.97 -11.01 5.35
N GLY A 194 -4.11 -11.85 6.38
CA GLY A 194 -4.39 -11.38 7.74
C GLY A 194 -3.28 -10.48 8.30
N THR A 195 -2.01 -10.76 7.99
CA THR A 195 -0.90 -9.88 8.38
C THR A 195 -0.92 -8.56 7.62
N ILE A 196 -1.19 -8.59 6.32
CA ILE A 196 -1.29 -7.39 5.47
C ILE A 196 -2.47 -6.51 5.92
N ASP A 197 -3.63 -7.09 6.20
CA ASP A 197 -4.81 -6.37 6.67
C ASP A 197 -4.54 -5.64 7.98
N ARG A 198 -3.92 -6.32 8.96
CA ARG A 198 -3.50 -5.69 10.23
C ARG A 198 -2.50 -4.55 9.99
N TYR A 199 -1.51 -4.76 9.12
CA TYR A 199 -0.52 -3.75 8.80
C TYR A 199 -1.15 -2.50 8.16
N ALA A 200 -1.96 -2.69 7.11
CA ALA A 200 -2.69 -1.62 6.42
C ALA A 200 -3.60 -0.87 7.39
N ALA A 201 -4.35 -1.58 8.23
CA ALA A 201 -5.21 -0.94 9.22
C ALA A 201 -4.43 -0.09 10.25
N MET A 202 -3.19 -0.45 10.61
CA MET A 202 -2.39 0.32 11.57
C MET A 202 -1.84 1.62 10.99
N ILE A 203 -1.45 1.64 9.72
CA ILE A 203 -0.93 2.84 9.04
C ILE A 203 -2.07 3.81 8.67
N SER A 204 -3.28 3.30 8.38
CA SER A 204 -4.39 4.16 7.99
C SER A 204 -5.02 4.89 9.19
N PRO A 205 -5.26 6.21 9.09
CA PRO A 205 -5.91 6.98 10.13
C PRO A 205 -7.41 6.66 10.17
N ARG A 206 -8.00 6.92 11.34
CA ARG A 206 -9.44 7.01 11.54
C ARG A 206 -9.71 8.29 12.33
N LYS A 207 -10.93 8.87 12.28
CA LYS A 207 -11.22 10.06 13.09
C LYS A 207 -11.02 9.82 14.60
N SER A 208 -11.16 8.58 15.06
CA SER A 208 -10.89 8.16 16.44
C SER A 208 -9.41 7.96 16.79
N ARG A 209 -8.52 7.76 15.80
CA ARG A 209 -7.08 7.53 16.04
C ARG A 209 -6.21 7.95 14.86
N ALA A 210 -5.10 8.60 15.14
CA ALA A 210 -4.05 8.79 14.14
C ALA A 210 -3.51 7.41 13.67
N GLY A 211 -3.11 7.35 12.41
CA GLY A 211 -2.31 6.23 11.90
C GLY A 211 -0.96 6.17 12.62
N ARG A 212 -0.44 4.96 12.84
CA ARG A 212 0.90 4.76 13.40
C ARG A 212 1.97 5.08 12.35
N SER A 213 3.20 5.35 12.79
CA SER A 213 4.33 5.36 11.87
C SER A 213 4.53 3.97 11.25
N ALA A 214 5.12 3.88 10.06
CA ALA A 214 5.38 2.59 9.43
C ALA A 214 6.25 1.67 10.30
N THR A 215 7.26 2.21 10.99
CA THR A 215 8.10 1.44 11.91
C THR A 215 7.33 0.90 13.11
N ASP A 216 6.41 1.69 13.67
CA ASP A 216 5.61 1.24 14.81
C ASP A 216 4.59 0.18 14.39
N SER A 217 4.02 0.33 13.19
CA SER A 217 3.17 -0.70 12.58
C SER A 217 3.95 -2.00 12.35
N VAL A 218 5.15 -1.93 11.78
CA VAL A 218 6.04 -3.09 11.62
C VAL A 218 6.33 -3.74 12.97
N ARG A 219 6.74 -2.96 13.98
CA ARG A 219 7.05 -3.49 15.31
C ARG A 219 5.86 -4.19 15.95
N ALA A 220 4.64 -3.73 15.69
CA ALA A 220 3.43 -4.33 16.21
C ALA A 220 3.05 -5.67 15.54
N ILE A 221 3.44 -5.90 14.27
CA ILE A 221 3.18 -7.17 13.56
C ILE A 221 4.34 -8.18 13.64
N VAL A 222 5.56 -7.76 13.94
CA VAL A 222 6.76 -8.64 14.07
C VAL A 222 6.89 -9.25 15.48
N GLY A 223 6.04 -8.87 16.44
CA GLY A 223 6.14 -9.39 17.81
C GLY A 223 7.51 -9.16 18.48
N GLN A 224 7.80 -9.89 19.56
CA GLN A 224 9.10 -9.84 20.26
C GLN A 224 9.92 -11.14 20.15
N GLU A 225 9.45 -12.21 19.50
CA GLU A 225 10.16 -13.51 19.51
C GLU A 225 10.01 -14.36 18.23
N ASP A 226 11.15 -14.88 17.75
CA ASP A 226 11.38 -15.92 16.73
C ASP A 226 11.08 -15.59 15.25
N ALA A 227 12.14 -15.47 14.44
CA ALA A 227 12.07 -15.19 12.99
C ALA A 227 11.22 -16.19 12.16
N LEU A 228 11.05 -17.43 12.61
CA LEU A 228 10.16 -18.41 11.95
C LEU A 228 8.67 -18.09 12.16
N ARG A 229 8.31 -17.44 13.27
CA ARG A 229 6.92 -17.05 13.57
C ARG A 229 6.47 -15.85 12.73
N ASP A 230 7.42 -15.05 12.28
CA ASP A 230 7.14 -13.79 11.60
C ASP A 230 7.58 -13.75 10.12
N GLU A 231 7.64 -14.89 9.45
CA GLU A 231 8.07 -15.00 8.03
C GLU A 231 7.36 -14.00 7.10
N VAL A 232 6.04 -13.84 7.26
CA VAL A 232 5.25 -12.86 6.49
C VAL A 232 5.67 -11.43 6.83
N SER A 233 5.78 -11.11 8.12
CA SER A 233 6.13 -9.77 8.59
C SER A 233 7.56 -9.37 8.17
N TYR A 234 8.51 -10.31 8.24
CA TYR A 234 9.88 -10.09 7.76
C TYR A 234 9.93 -9.90 6.24
N THR A 235 9.21 -10.73 5.49
CA THR A 235 9.08 -10.58 4.04
C THR A 235 8.45 -9.24 3.69
N LEU A 236 7.42 -8.81 4.42
CA LEU A 236 6.82 -7.48 4.26
C LEU A 236 7.86 -6.38 4.44
N VAL A 237 8.63 -6.40 5.53
CA VAL A 237 9.67 -5.39 5.78
C VAL A 237 10.77 -5.42 4.71
N ARG A 238 11.17 -6.60 4.23
CA ARG A 238 12.14 -6.73 3.14
C ARG A 238 11.60 -6.14 1.84
N ALA A 239 10.34 -6.44 1.54
CA ALA A 239 9.66 -6.01 0.33
C ALA A 239 9.41 -4.50 0.33
N VAL A 240 8.78 -3.95 1.36
CA VAL A 240 8.35 -2.54 1.37
C VAL A 240 9.36 -1.59 2.02
N GLY A 241 10.32 -2.12 2.76
CA GLY A 241 11.25 -1.35 3.58
C GLY A 241 10.67 -1.00 4.95
N LEU A 242 11.56 -0.69 5.89
CA LEU A 242 11.17 -0.26 7.25
C LEU A 242 10.45 1.11 7.25
N CYS A 243 10.86 1.99 6.34
CA CYS A 243 10.22 3.27 6.03
C CYS A 243 9.85 3.24 4.54
N PRO A 244 8.66 2.73 4.17
CA PRO A 244 8.23 2.61 2.78
C PRO A 244 8.11 3.97 2.07
N PRO A 245 8.21 4.01 0.73
CA PRO A 245 7.82 5.17 -0.07
C PRO A 245 6.46 5.72 0.34
N GLY A 246 6.33 7.03 0.42
CA GLY A 246 5.12 7.71 0.88
C GLY A 246 5.01 7.86 2.40
N THR A 247 5.96 7.36 3.18
CA THR A 247 5.99 7.57 4.64
C THR A 247 6.90 8.73 5.04
N PHE A 248 6.76 9.23 6.26
CA PHE A 248 7.54 10.38 6.75
C PHE A 248 8.61 9.94 7.73
N VAL A 249 9.74 10.65 7.72
CA VAL A 249 10.87 10.40 8.59
C VAL A 249 11.45 11.71 9.14
N ARG A 250 12.04 11.64 10.32
CA ARG A 250 12.96 12.65 10.84
C ARG A 250 14.39 12.25 10.49
N LEU A 251 15.15 13.21 10.02
CA LEU A 251 16.56 13.07 9.66
C LEU A 251 17.47 13.49 10.81
N ASP A 252 18.70 12.97 10.84
CA ASP A 252 19.70 13.24 11.89
C ASP A 252 20.19 14.70 11.96
N ASN A 253 19.84 15.52 10.95
CA ASN A 253 20.03 16.96 10.95
C ASN A 253 18.81 17.74 11.46
N GLY A 254 17.73 17.06 11.87
CA GLY A 254 16.49 17.64 12.39
C GLY A 254 15.38 17.85 11.36
N ASP A 255 15.68 17.79 10.06
CA ASP A 255 14.70 17.97 8.99
C ASP A 255 13.63 16.85 9.01
N ILE A 256 12.42 17.18 8.56
CA ILE A 256 11.38 16.20 8.26
C ILE A 256 11.34 15.97 6.76
N ALA A 257 11.35 14.71 6.35
CA ALA A 257 11.38 14.29 4.97
C ALA A 257 10.29 13.26 4.67
N VAL A 258 9.89 13.20 3.40
CA VAL A 258 9.08 12.12 2.85
C VAL A 258 9.99 11.11 2.14
N VAL A 259 9.71 9.83 2.32
CA VAL A 259 10.39 8.76 1.60
C VAL A 259 9.86 8.70 0.17
N LEU A 260 10.77 8.76 -0.80
CA LEU A 260 10.41 8.72 -2.21
C LEU A 260 10.63 7.33 -2.83
N ARG A 261 11.72 6.65 -2.48
CA ARG A 261 12.08 5.34 -3.04
C ARG A 261 12.86 4.50 -2.03
N ARG A 262 12.78 3.18 -2.20
CA ARG A 262 13.68 2.24 -1.53
C ARG A 262 15.09 2.37 -2.14
N SER A 263 16.08 1.75 -1.47
CA SER A 263 17.44 1.59 -2.00
C SER A 263 17.87 0.14 -1.79
N GLU A 264 18.98 -0.28 -2.40
CA GLU A 264 19.60 -1.59 -2.15
C GLU A 264 20.04 -1.78 -0.70
N LYS A 265 20.31 -0.68 0.03
CA LYS A 265 20.64 -0.71 1.46
C LYS A 265 19.38 -0.59 2.31
N ALA A 266 19.16 -1.61 3.14
CA ALA A 266 18.06 -1.63 4.10
C ALA A 266 18.08 -0.38 4.99
N ASN A 267 16.91 0.24 5.20
CA ASN A 267 16.73 1.45 6.00
C ASN A 267 17.53 2.70 5.53
N HIS A 268 17.95 2.72 4.26
CA HIS A 268 18.63 3.86 3.65
C HIS A 268 17.91 4.38 2.40
N PRO A 269 16.63 4.78 2.51
CA PRO A 269 15.86 5.19 1.35
C PRO A 269 16.34 6.51 0.73
N LEU A 270 15.89 6.79 -0.49
CA LEU A 270 15.88 8.14 -1.04
C LEU A 270 14.75 8.94 -0.39
N VAL A 271 15.06 10.13 0.11
CA VAL A 271 14.08 11.00 0.75
C VAL A 271 14.14 12.42 0.20
N ALA A 272 13.05 13.17 0.34
CA ALA A 272 13.02 14.61 0.11
C ALA A 272 12.62 15.34 1.40
N SER A 273 13.52 16.20 1.89
CA SER A 273 13.22 17.09 3.02
C SER A 273 12.19 18.13 2.62
N ILE A 274 11.15 18.28 3.45
CA ILE A 274 9.99 19.15 3.21
C ILE A 274 9.78 20.18 4.32
N ILE A 275 10.32 19.93 5.51
CA ILE A 275 10.34 20.88 6.63
C ILE A 275 11.76 20.88 7.19
N ASP A 276 12.33 22.05 7.42
CA ASP A 276 13.67 22.16 7.98
C ASP A 276 13.70 21.92 9.51
N ALA A 277 14.91 21.86 10.09
CA ALA A 277 15.10 21.68 11.53
C ALA A 277 14.48 22.78 12.41
N ARG A 278 14.10 23.95 11.84
CA ARG A 278 13.41 25.04 12.55
C ARG A 278 11.89 24.88 12.53
N GLY A 279 11.37 23.92 11.77
CA GLY A 279 9.94 23.70 11.59
C GLY A 279 9.36 24.47 10.41
N GLU A 280 10.18 25.12 9.59
CA GLU A 280 9.71 25.90 8.45
C GLU A 280 9.54 25.01 7.21
N PRO A 281 8.38 25.07 6.53
CA PRO A 281 8.18 24.40 5.25
C PRO A 281 9.22 24.84 4.22
N ARG A 282 9.79 23.88 3.49
CA ARG A 282 10.70 24.18 2.39
C ARG A 282 9.90 24.55 1.16
N HIS A 283 10.24 25.67 0.53
CA HIS A 283 9.71 26.04 -0.79
C HIS A 283 10.09 25.01 -1.86
N GLU A 284 11.34 24.52 -1.80
CA GLU A 284 11.83 23.45 -2.67
C GLU A 284 12.27 22.23 -1.84
N PRO A 285 11.69 21.05 -2.12
CA PRO A 285 12.09 19.81 -1.48
C PRO A 285 13.55 19.47 -1.79
N ARG A 286 14.34 19.15 -0.76
CA ARG A 286 15.76 18.80 -0.92
C ARG A 286 15.97 17.29 -0.91
N LEU A 287 16.54 16.75 -1.98
CA LEU A 287 16.81 15.31 -2.09
C LEU A 287 18.02 14.87 -1.27
N HIS A 288 17.88 13.72 -0.63
CA HIS A 288 18.94 13.06 0.12
C HIS A 288 18.98 11.56 -0.22
N GLN A 289 20.08 11.11 -0.81
CA GLN A 289 20.36 9.69 -1.01
C GLN A 289 20.99 9.13 0.26
N THR A 290 20.14 8.71 1.20
CA THR A 290 20.58 8.34 2.54
C THR A 290 21.40 7.06 2.58
N ALA A 291 21.62 6.37 1.45
CA ALA A 291 22.52 5.23 1.28
C ALA A 291 24.01 5.64 1.17
N VAL A 292 24.28 6.80 0.58
CA VAL A 292 25.63 7.26 0.23
C VAL A 292 26.04 8.53 0.98
N SER A 293 25.10 9.39 1.37
CA SER A 293 25.40 10.65 2.03
C SER A 293 24.62 10.84 3.33
N LYS A 294 25.08 11.80 4.15
CA LYS A 294 24.24 12.41 5.19
C LYS A 294 23.22 13.35 4.56
N PRO A 295 22.13 13.69 5.26
CA PRO A 295 21.68 13.15 6.55
C PRO A 295 21.14 11.72 6.45
N ARG A 296 21.06 11.01 7.58
CA ARG A 296 20.49 9.66 7.68
C ARG A 296 19.11 9.70 8.36
N VAL A 297 18.31 8.64 8.16
CA VAL A 297 17.03 8.48 8.87
C VAL A 297 17.29 8.28 10.36
N GLN A 298 16.73 9.16 11.19
CA GLN A 298 16.80 9.07 12.65
C GLN A 298 15.58 8.32 13.22
N SER A 299 14.38 8.64 12.74
CA SER A 299 13.14 7.98 13.16
C SER A 299 12.04 8.11 12.11
N ALA A 300 11.07 7.18 12.10
CA ALA A 300 9.86 7.36 11.31
C ALA A 300 8.83 8.22 12.05
N LEU A 301 7.95 8.86 11.28
CA LEU A 301 6.92 9.76 11.77
C LEU A 301 5.55 9.31 11.26
N ALA A 302 4.51 9.50 12.07
CA ALA A 302 3.13 9.40 11.63
C ALA A 302 2.75 10.63 10.77
N ARG A 303 1.79 10.48 9.84
CA ARG A 303 1.28 11.59 9.02
C ARG A 303 0.80 12.79 9.85
N SER A 304 0.23 12.54 11.03
CA SER A 304 -0.25 13.58 11.96
C SER A 304 0.84 14.48 12.53
N ALA A 305 2.11 14.08 12.44
CA ALA A 305 3.26 14.88 12.85
C ALA A 305 3.75 15.85 11.75
N VAL A 306 3.12 15.82 10.56
CA VAL A 306 3.49 16.62 9.40
C VAL A 306 2.33 17.54 9.04
N THR A 307 2.58 18.84 9.00
CA THR A 307 1.56 19.87 8.74
C THR A 307 1.49 20.30 7.27
N VAL A 308 2.50 19.96 6.47
CA VAL A 308 2.62 20.35 5.07
C VAL A 308 1.86 19.38 4.18
N GLU A 309 1.00 19.92 3.31
CA GLU A 309 0.41 19.15 2.21
C GLU A 309 1.44 18.94 1.10
N LEU A 310 1.49 17.72 0.59
CA LEU A 310 2.45 17.34 -0.44
C LEU A 310 1.87 17.55 -1.83
N ASN A 311 2.67 18.13 -2.72
CA ASN A 311 2.42 18.00 -4.15
C ASN A 311 2.91 16.60 -4.60
N HIS A 312 2.01 15.62 -4.62
CA HIS A 312 2.35 14.23 -4.96
C HIS A 312 2.98 14.11 -6.34
N ARG A 313 2.55 14.90 -7.32
CA ARG A 313 3.18 14.97 -8.65
C ARG A 313 4.65 15.35 -8.55
N THR A 314 4.97 16.41 -7.82
CA THR A 314 6.36 16.81 -7.61
C THR A 314 7.16 15.72 -6.89
N MET A 315 6.59 15.07 -5.87
CA MET A 315 7.29 14.04 -5.09
C MET A 315 7.61 12.79 -5.91
N VAL A 316 6.63 12.25 -6.65
CA VAL A 316 6.85 11.10 -7.52
C VAL A 316 7.87 11.43 -8.61
N ARG A 317 7.78 12.62 -9.22
CA ARG A 317 8.77 13.11 -10.21
C ARG A 317 10.18 13.17 -9.65
N LEU A 318 10.36 13.73 -8.45
CA LEU A 318 11.68 13.81 -7.81
C LEU A 318 12.25 12.41 -7.52
N GLY A 319 11.40 11.47 -7.11
CA GLY A 319 11.79 10.07 -6.92
C GLY A 319 12.32 9.45 -8.22
N LEU A 320 11.55 9.57 -9.29
CA LEU A 320 11.89 9.06 -10.62
C LEU A 320 13.16 9.71 -11.19
N TYR A 321 13.28 11.03 -11.09
CA TYR A 321 14.47 11.76 -11.54
C TYR A 321 15.73 11.22 -10.86
N ALA A 322 15.68 11.03 -9.54
CA ALA A 322 16.79 10.46 -8.79
C ALA A 322 17.07 9.01 -9.20
N ALA A 323 16.06 8.22 -9.54
CA ALA A 323 16.22 6.86 -10.02
C ALA A 323 16.95 6.79 -11.37
N GLN A 324 16.57 7.67 -12.31
CA GLN A 324 17.18 7.76 -13.63
C GLN A 324 18.61 8.34 -13.62
N HIS A 325 19.01 9.05 -12.56
CA HIS A 325 20.32 9.72 -12.47
C HIS A 325 21.26 9.10 -11.43
N SER A 326 20.86 7.99 -10.80
CA SER A 326 21.72 7.19 -9.94
C SER A 326 21.90 5.79 -10.55
N GLN A 327 23.14 5.38 -10.81
CA GLN A 327 23.44 4.04 -11.32
C GLN A 327 22.89 2.93 -10.39
N GLU A 328 22.86 3.16 -9.07
CA GLU A 328 22.34 2.23 -8.06
C GLU A 328 20.80 2.16 -8.03
N LEU A 329 20.08 3.20 -8.47
CA LEU A 329 18.61 3.23 -8.47
C LEU A 329 18.00 2.85 -9.83
N ARG A 330 18.80 2.90 -10.92
CA ARG A 330 18.36 2.48 -12.27
C ARG A 330 17.99 1.01 -12.35
N SER A 331 18.62 0.14 -11.56
CA SER A 331 18.34 -1.31 -11.50
C SER A 331 16.96 -1.63 -10.93
N MET A 332 16.32 -0.68 -10.24
CA MET A 332 15.03 -0.84 -9.57
C MET A 332 13.84 -0.28 -10.36
N VAL A 333 14.08 0.32 -11.54
CA VAL A 333 13.03 0.78 -12.45
C VAL A 333 12.88 -0.25 -13.57
N THR A 334 11.76 -0.98 -13.60
CA THR A 334 11.42 -1.83 -14.74
C THR A 334 11.03 -0.94 -15.91
N VAL A 335 11.97 -0.68 -16.81
CA VAL A 335 11.66 -0.04 -18.10
C VAL A 335 10.75 -1.00 -18.88
N PRO A 336 9.57 -0.57 -19.37
CA PRO A 336 8.76 -1.40 -20.24
C PRO A 336 9.56 -1.71 -21.51
N GLY A 337 9.90 -2.98 -21.75
CA GLY A 337 10.52 -3.40 -23.01
C GLY A 337 11.67 -4.43 -22.96
N ALA A 338 11.87 -5.17 -21.86
CA ALA A 338 12.81 -6.29 -21.85
C ALA A 338 12.16 -7.56 -21.28
N LEU A 339 11.22 -8.13 -22.05
CA LEU A 339 10.91 -9.54 -21.99
C LEU A 339 11.35 -10.14 -23.32
N HIS A 340 12.39 -10.97 -23.28
CA HIS A 340 12.66 -11.97 -24.30
C HIS A 340 12.00 -13.28 -23.91
#